data_AF-A0A164LMK1-F1
#
_entry.id   AF-A0A164LMK1-F1
#
_cell.length_a   1.000
_cell.length_b   1.000
_cell.length_c   1.000
_cell.angle_alpha   90.00
_cell.angle_beta   90.00
_cell.angle_gamma   90.00
#
_symmetry.space_group_name_H-M   'P 1'
#
loop_
_entity.id
_entity.type
_entity.pdbx_description
1 polymer ?
#
loop_
_entity_poly.entity_id
_entity_poly.type
_entity_poly.pdbx_seq_one_letter_code
_entity_poly.pdbx_strand_id
1 'polypeptide(L)'
;MEEEQENVAQVGKWVGRLEEFVASLDDIEGDGPFDFCVNAADAWKDGVSPDTAPPPTSPAMVIVIETFRALAQAMNAAMTDYANTPDARDRMTRAATQGSLQNVLGGIVRDGHRWLSEGVPSANEIRQRIESVGASFRAAQEAAQQQMDQDAADDAAAATDPYGAILGYRDPSIDVAIIFTKVCSFTEDENNRYRDAYDRLRQMLDSELLQHISDESNRFCDVLIGVTTDLRDSRISLVDEDAIDERRRRLRSALISFTSALHSHKDQSIRSVRDAFGRRTPQEQALLNLFDDLLSTSFEYRWLVKMRDALLHGDINAFKYDFTARLHGEPAVNVYMDRDYMLHFTREARESWLKRRELEQMTSDPNVLDMINAIRPLIGKLQEKLDAILYPNTADDAATVRELIGRFDGRRGLYALQTGPGFTRRMQVPPYMRLAPRVLAFADNYDTSN
;
A
#
# COMPACT_ATOMS: atom_id res chain seq x y z
N MET A 1 -46.45 42.99 -41.67
CA MET A 1 -46.52 41.97 -42.75
C MET A 1 -45.12 41.59 -43.22
N GLU A 2 -44.24 42.54 -43.60
CA GLU A 2 -42.83 42.24 -43.94
C GLU A 2 -42.02 41.70 -42.73
N GLU A 3 -42.11 42.33 -41.56
CA GLU A 3 -41.40 41.90 -40.34
C GLU A 3 -41.87 40.52 -39.81
N GLU A 4 -43.14 40.19 -40.04
CA GLU A 4 -43.71 38.89 -39.64
C GLU A 4 -43.24 37.77 -40.59
N GLN A 5 -43.19 38.05 -41.90
CA GLN A 5 -42.63 37.13 -42.90
C GLN A 5 -41.13 36.92 -42.69
N GLU A 6 -40.38 37.97 -42.32
CA GLU A 6 -38.96 37.89 -41.99
C GLU A 6 -38.73 37.04 -40.73
N ASN A 7 -39.53 37.23 -39.68
CA ASN A 7 -39.47 36.41 -38.46
C ASN A 7 -39.77 34.93 -38.73
N VAL A 8 -40.80 34.63 -39.53
CA VAL A 8 -41.13 33.25 -39.93
C VAL A 8 -39.99 32.61 -40.72
N ALA A 9 -39.38 33.35 -41.66
CA ALA A 9 -38.24 32.86 -42.43
C ALA A 9 -37.00 32.59 -41.54
N GLN A 10 -36.72 33.47 -40.57
CA GLN A 10 -35.62 33.27 -39.63
C GLN A 10 -35.87 32.09 -38.68
N VAL A 11 -37.09 31.92 -38.18
CA VAL A 11 -37.48 30.75 -37.38
C VAL A 11 -37.27 29.47 -38.19
N GLY A 12 -37.73 29.42 -39.44
CA GLY A 12 -37.56 28.25 -40.31
C GLY A 12 -36.10 27.87 -40.50
N LYS A 13 -35.23 28.87 -40.73
CA LYS A 13 -33.78 28.66 -40.84
C LYS A 13 -33.16 28.07 -39.57
N TRP A 14 -33.51 28.61 -38.40
CA TRP A 14 -32.93 28.18 -37.13
C TRP A 14 -33.52 26.86 -36.61
N VAL A 15 -34.77 26.55 -36.92
CA VAL A 15 -35.36 25.22 -36.70
C VAL A 15 -34.64 24.18 -37.54
N GLY A 16 -34.51 24.39 -38.86
CA GLY A 16 -33.84 23.42 -39.74
C GLY A 16 -32.38 23.17 -39.32
N ARG A 17 -31.69 24.23 -38.89
CA ARG A 17 -30.34 24.09 -38.34
C ARG A 17 -30.30 23.30 -37.03
N LEU A 18 -31.26 23.54 -36.13
CA LEU A 18 -31.34 22.77 -34.89
C LEU A 18 -31.64 21.29 -35.18
N GLU A 19 -32.46 20.99 -36.19
CA GLU A 19 -32.72 19.62 -36.64
C GLU A 19 -31.45 18.93 -37.15
N GLU A 20 -30.67 19.63 -38.00
CA GLU A 20 -29.37 19.13 -38.47
C GLU A 20 -28.42 18.86 -37.29
N PHE A 21 -28.36 19.80 -36.33
CA PHE A 21 -27.54 19.64 -35.14
C PHE A 21 -27.98 18.45 -34.27
N VAL A 22 -29.28 18.28 -34.05
CA VAL A 22 -29.82 17.14 -33.28
C VAL A 22 -29.52 15.82 -33.97
N ALA A 23 -29.62 15.78 -35.30
CA ALA A 23 -29.29 14.60 -36.10
C ALA A 23 -27.78 14.27 -36.06
N SER A 24 -26.92 15.29 -35.97
CA SER A 24 -25.46 15.10 -35.91
C SER A 24 -24.94 14.72 -34.52
N LEU A 25 -25.76 14.72 -33.45
CA LEU A 25 -25.30 14.44 -32.09
C LEU A 25 -24.66 13.04 -31.95
N ASP A 26 -25.06 12.07 -32.78
CA ASP A 26 -24.45 10.74 -32.78
C ASP A 26 -22.98 10.77 -33.24
N ASP A 27 -22.67 11.67 -34.18
CA ASP A 27 -21.36 11.83 -34.80
C ASP A 27 -20.39 12.69 -33.99
N ILE A 28 -20.86 13.34 -32.91
CA ILE A 28 -20.02 14.15 -32.04
C ILE A 28 -19.16 13.24 -31.15
N GLU A 29 -17.85 13.38 -31.30
CA GLU A 29 -16.84 12.65 -30.51
C GLU A 29 -16.92 13.00 -29.02
N GLY A 30 -16.49 12.06 -28.16
CA GLY A 30 -16.45 12.21 -26.71
C GLY A 30 -16.66 10.88 -26.01
N ASP A 31 -15.60 10.34 -25.41
CA ASP A 31 -15.64 9.04 -24.73
C ASP A 31 -16.51 9.08 -23.45
N GLY A 32 -16.59 10.25 -22.83
CA GLY A 32 -17.39 10.50 -21.64
C GLY A 32 -18.53 11.52 -21.85
N PRO A 33 -19.51 11.56 -20.92
CA PRO A 33 -20.57 12.56 -20.90
C PRO A 33 -20.10 14.00 -20.97
N PHE A 34 -18.99 14.30 -20.28
CA PHE A 34 -18.45 15.65 -20.17
C PHE A 34 -17.86 16.11 -21.51
N ASP A 35 -16.98 15.30 -22.10
CA ASP A 35 -16.34 15.60 -23.39
C ASP A 35 -17.38 15.74 -24.50
N PHE A 36 -18.38 14.85 -24.51
CA PHE A 36 -19.52 14.95 -25.42
C PHE A 36 -20.25 16.30 -25.30
N CYS A 37 -20.58 16.73 -24.06
CA CYS A 37 -21.29 17.99 -23.84
C CYS A 37 -20.45 19.22 -24.26
N VAL A 38 -19.14 19.20 -24.03
CA VAL A 38 -18.22 20.27 -24.46
C VAL A 38 -18.19 20.35 -25.99
N ASN A 39 -17.94 19.21 -26.65
CA ASN A 39 -17.87 19.15 -28.11
C ASN A 39 -19.21 19.51 -28.78
N ALA A 40 -20.34 19.12 -28.17
CA ALA A 40 -21.67 19.51 -28.64
C ALA A 40 -21.91 21.02 -28.48
N ALA A 41 -21.46 21.62 -27.38
CA ALA A 41 -21.56 23.06 -27.16
C ALA A 41 -20.71 23.85 -28.16
N ASP A 42 -19.48 23.39 -28.44
CA ASP A 42 -18.60 24.00 -29.44
C ASP A 42 -19.17 23.87 -30.85
N ALA A 43 -19.64 22.68 -31.24
CA ALA A 43 -20.27 22.45 -32.55
C ALA A 43 -21.51 23.35 -32.78
N TRP A 44 -22.34 23.55 -31.74
CA TRP A 44 -23.46 24.48 -31.83
C TRP A 44 -23.00 25.94 -31.96
N LYS A 45 -22.04 26.34 -31.12
CA LYS A 45 -21.48 27.68 -31.05
C LYS A 45 -20.82 28.09 -32.38
N ASP A 46 -20.12 27.19 -33.05
CA ASP A 46 -19.35 27.50 -34.25
C ASP A 46 -20.19 28.08 -35.40
N GLY A 47 -21.46 27.70 -35.51
CA GLY A 47 -22.32 28.35 -36.50
C GLY A 47 -23.03 29.61 -35.98
N VAL A 48 -23.02 29.89 -34.66
CA VAL A 48 -23.61 31.11 -34.08
C VAL A 48 -22.52 32.19 -34.02
N SER A 49 -22.45 33.03 -35.05
CA SER A 49 -21.51 34.16 -35.11
C SER A 49 -22.26 35.50 -35.02
N PRO A 50 -21.57 36.62 -34.73
CA PRO A 50 -22.18 37.94 -34.76
C PRO A 50 -22.89 38.27 -36.08
N ASP A 51 -22.44 37.68 -37.19
CA ASP A 51 -22.99 37.90 -38.53
C ASP A 51 -24.16 36.95 -38.88
N THR A 52 -24.32 35.85 -38.16
CA THR A 52 -25.38 34.85 -38.42
C THR A 52 -26.48 34.85 -37.35
N ALA A 53 -26.23 35.44 -36.18
CA ALA A 53 -27.15 35.48 -35.05
C ALA A 53 -28.44 36.29 -35.38
N PRO A 54 -29.63 35.82 -34.96
CA PRO A 54 -30.86 36.60 -35.09
C PRO A 54 -30.84 37.91 -34.30
N PRO A 55 -31.79 38.82 -34.55
CA PRO A 55 -32.02 39.95 -33.66
C PRO A 55 -32.32 39.48 -32.21
N PRO A 56 -31.79 40.14 -31.17
CA PRO A 56 -31.90 39.69 -29.77
C PRO A 56 -33.34 39.50 -29.25
N THR A 57 -34.32 40.17 -29.84
CA THR A 57 -35.74 40.12 -29.47
C THR A 57 -36.59 39.32 -30.44
N SER A 58 -35.99 38.58 -31.37
CA SER A 58 -36.70 37.77 -32.35
C SER A 58 -37.09 36.40 -31.79
N PRO A 59 -38.15 35.75 -32.32
CA PRO A 59 -38.46 34.36 -32.01
C PRO A 59 -37.31 33.40 -32.33
N ALA A 60 -36.53 33.67 -33.39
CA ALA A 60 -35.39 32.84 -33.77
C ALA A 60 -34.26 32.88 -32.73
N MET A 61 -34.05 34.02 -32.04
CA MET A 61 -33.09 34.10 -30.93
C MET A 61 -33.49 33.20 -29.76
N VAL A 62 -34.80 33.00 -29.53
CA VAL A 62 -35.29 32.09 -28.47
C VAL A 62 -34.80 30.65 -28.71
N ILE A 63 -34.83 30.18 -29.96
CA ILE A 63 -34.30 28.84 -30.34
C ILE A 63 -32.81 28.75 -29.99
N VAL A 64 -32.03 29.78 -30.31
CA VAL A 64 -30.58 29.82 -30.05
C VAL A 64 -30.29 29.72 -28.55
N ILE A 65 -30.91 30.57 -27.74
CA ILE A 65 -30.64 30.63 -26.29
C ILE A 65 -31.20 29.43 -25.53
N GLU A 66 -32.35 28.88 -25.95
CA GLU A 66 -32.90 27.66 -25.33
C GLU A 66 -32.04 26.44 -25.65
N THR A 67 -31.41 26.40 -26.84
CA THR A 67 -30.44 25.37 -27.21
C THR A 67 -29.18 25.47 -26.33
N PHE A 68 -28.62 26.68 -26.15
CA PHE A 68 -27.50 26.88 -25.22
C PHE A 68 -27.86 26.52 -23.77
N ARG A 69 -29.08 26.83 -23.32
CA ARG A 69 -29.58 26.42 -22.00
C ARG A 69 -29.60 24.90 -21.86
N ALA A 70 -30.12 24.19 -22.87
CA ALA A 70 -30.19 22.72 -22.85
C ALA A 70 -28.78 22.09 -22.78
N LEU A 71 -27.83 22.60 -23.57
CA LEU A 71 -26.44 22.16 -23.55
C LEU A 71 -25.79 22.41 -22.18
N ALA A 72 -25.97 23.61 -21.61
CA ALA A 72 -25.45 23.93 -20.27
C ALA A 72 -26.06 23.06 -19.17
N GLN A 73 -27.36 22.75 -19.25
CA GLN A 73 -28.03 21.85 -18.30
C GLN A 73 -27.51 20.42 -18.40
N ALA A 74 -27.30 19.90 -19.61
CA ALA A 74 -26.71 18.57 -19.82
C ALA A 74 -25.28 18.48 -19.28
N MET A 75 -24.47 19.51 -19.51
CA MET A 75 -23.11 19.61 -18.97
C MET A 75 -23.10 19.64 -17.43
N ASN A 76 -23.95 20.47 -16.82
CA ASN A 76 -24.06 20.56 -15.36
C ASN A 76 -24.55 19.25 -14.73
N ALA A 77 -25.50 18.56 -15.36
CA ALA A 77 -25.97 17.25 -14.88
C ALA A 77 -24.84 16.21 -14.91
N ALA A 78 -24.11 16.12 -16.02
CA ALA A 78 -22.95 15.23 -16.15
C ALA A 78 -21.85 15.52 -15.11
N MET A 79 -21.52 16.80 -14.89
CA MET A 79 -20.51 17.20 -13.92
C MET A 79 -20.94 16.91 -12.47
N THR A 80 -22.22 17.17 -12.17
CA THR A 80 -22.80 16.94 -10.84
C THR A 80 -22.85 15.45 -10.52
N ASP A 81 -23.29 14.62 -11.46
CA ASP A 81 -23.30 13.18 -11.31
C ASP A 81 -21.89 12.61 -11.13
N TYR A 82 -20.93 13.03 -11.97
CA TYR A 82 -19.54 12.58 -11.84
C TYR A 82 -18.96 12.86 -10.45
N ALA A 83 -19.29 14.01 -9.86
CA ALA A 83 -18.78 14.43 -8.58
C ALA A 83 -19.50 13.79 -7.39
N ASN A 84 -20.74 13.33 -7.57
CA ASN A 84 -21.59 12.84 -6.47
C ASN A 84 -21.85 11.32 -6.52
N THR A 85 -21.56 10.66 -7.65
CA THR A 85 -21.74 9.22 -7.85
C THR A 85 -20.38 8.52 -7.70
N PRO A 86 -20.11 7.88 -6.54
CA PRO A 86 -18.77 7.37 -6.23
C PRO A 86 -18.33 6.24 -7.17
N ASP A 87 -19.26 5.33 -7.51
CA ASP A 87 -18.99 4.21 -8.40
C ASP A 87 -19.07 4.66 -9.87
N ALA A 88 -17.98 4.44 -10.61
CA ALA A 88 -17.92 4.76 -12.03
C ALA A 88 -18.95 3.99 -12.88
N ARG A 89 -19.44 2.84 -12.40
CA ARG A 89 -20.46 2.01 -13.10
C ARG A 89 -21.85 2.63 -13.04
N ASP A 90 -22.13 3.40 -12.00
CA ASP A 90 -23.44 4.04 -11.78
C ASP A 90 -23.50 5.46 -12.34
N ARG A 91 -22.36 6.01 -12.76
CA ARG A 91 -22.30 7.34 -13.38
C ARG A 91 -23.08 7.41 -14.68
N MET A 92 -23.59 8.59 -14.98
CA MET A 92 -24.20 8.92 -16.27
C MET A 92 -23.27 8.51 -17.40
N THR A 93 -23.83 7.83 -18.39
CA THR A 93 -23.09 7.41 -19.59
C THR A 93 -23.26 8.45 -20.69
N ARG A 94 -22.33 8.48 -21.66
CA ARG A 94 -22.46 9.33 -22.86
C ARG A 94 -23.80 9.13 -23.54
N ALA A 95 -24.24 7.88 -23.69
CA ALA A 95 -25.52 7.53 -24.30
C ALA A 95 -26.72 8.08 -23.51
N ALA A 96 -26.71 8.00 -22.18
CA ALA A 96 -27.79 8.54 -21.34
C ALA A 96 -27.86 10.08 -21.44
N THR A 97 -26.70 10.75 -21.37
CA THR A 97 -26.60 12.22 -21.50
C THR A 97 -27.06 12.69 -22.88
N GLN A 98 -26.60 12.03 -23.93
CA GLN A 98 -27.00 12.33 -25.30
C GLN A 98 -28.51 12.12 -25.51
N GLY A 99 -29.06 10.99 -25.06
CA GLY A 99 -30.51 10.74 -25.16
C GLY A 99 -31.34 11.78 -24.42
N SER A 100 -30.89 12.21 -23.24
CA SER A 100 -31.51 13.32 -22.50
C SER A 100 -31.44 14.63 -23.29
N LEU A 101 -30.28 14.97 -23.85
CA LEU A 101 -30.09 16.19 -24.65
C LEU A 101 -30.95 16.18 -25.92
N GLN A 102 -30.96 15.07 -26.67
CA GLN A 102 -31.81 14.87 -27.85
C GLN A 102 -33.29 15.08 -27.53
N ASN A 103 -33.76 14.55 -26.39
CA ASN A 103 -35.15 14.73 -25.97
C ASN A 103 -35.50 16.20 -25.70
N VAL A 104 -34.61 16.94 -25.02
CA VAL A 104 -34.81 18.36 -24.72
C VAL A 104 -34.76 19.20 -25.99
N LEU A 105 -33.75 18.99 -26.85
CA LEU A 105 -33.61 19.73 -28.12
C LEU A 105 -34.76 19.41 -29.09
N GLY A 106 -35.22 18.16 -29.14
CA GLY A 106 -36.41 17.77 -29.90
C GLY A 106 -37.69 18.47 -29.41
N GLY A 107 -37.76 18.84 -28.12
CA GLY A 107 -38.80 19.73 -27.60
C GLY A 107 -38.77 21.12 -28.22
N ILE A 108 -37.58 21.72 -28.34
CA ILE A 108 -37.38 23.04 -28.96
C ILE A 108 -37.71 23.00 -30.46
N VAL A 109 -37.30 21.93 -31.17
CA VAL A 109 -37.66 21.71 -32.59
C VAL A 109 -39.18 21.65 -32.78
N ARG A 110 -39.90 20.89 -31.93
CA ARG A 110 -41.37 20.82 -31.97
C ARG A 110 -42.02 22.17 -31.72
N ASP A 111 -41.52 22.93 -30.76
CA ASP A 111 -41.97 24.29 -30.48
C ASP A 111 -41.78 25.19 -31.71
N GLY A 112 -40.63 25.10 -32.37
CA GLY A 112 -40.32 25.84 -33.60
C GLY A 112 -41.24 25.49 -34.77
N HIS A 113 -41.49 24.20 -35.01
CA HIS A 113 -42.47 23.77 -36.04
C HIS A 113 -43.89 24.25 -35.73
N ARG A 114 -44.29 24.20 -34.45
CA ARG A 114 -45.57 24.76 -34.02
C ARG A 114 -45.64 26.24 -34.39
N TRP A 115 -44.61 27.03 -34.11
CA TRP A 115 -44.59 28.45 -34.47
C TRP A 115 -44.68 28.71 -35.97
N LEU A 116 -44.10 27.84 -36.80
CA LEU A 116 -44.22 27.93 -38.26
C LEU A 116 -45.63 27.61 -38.77
N SER A 117 -46.37 26.76 -38.04
CA SER A 117 -47.73 26.32 -38.44
C SER A 117 -48.87 27.13 -37.82
N GLU A 118 -48.71 27.59 -36.58
CA GLU A 118 -49.75 28.23 -35.77
C GLU A 118 -49.53 29.74 -35.57
N GLY A 119 -48.33 30.24 -35.91
CA GLY A 119 -47.92 31.64 -35.75
C GLY A 119 -46.78 31.81 -34.75
N VAL A 120 -45.95 32.83 -34.97
CA VAL A 120 -44.80 33.14 -34.11
C VAL A 120 -45.24 33.67 -32.73
N PRO A 121 -44.46 33.45 -31.66
CA PRO A 121 -44.77 33.94 -30.32
C PRO A 121 -44.89 35.47 -30.27
N SER A 122 -45.72 35.95 -29.35
CA SER A 122 -45.85 37.38 -29.07
C SER A 122 -44.57 37.95 -28.43
N ALA A 123 -44.36 39.25 -28.56
CA ALA A 123 -43.20 39.94 -27.97
C ALA A 123 -43.10 39.76 -26.44
N ASN A 124 -44.23 39.60 -25.74
CA ASN A 124 -44.26 39.33 -24.30
C ASN A 124 -43.78 37.91 -23.98
N GLU A 125 -44.19 36.92 -24.78
CA GLU A 125 -43.73 35.52 -24.61
C GLU A 125 -42.23 35.39 -24.92
N ILE A 126 -41.74 36.07 -25.96
CA ILE A 126 -40.31 36.13 -26.29
C ILE A 126 -39.53 36.70 -25.11
N ARG A 127 -39.96 37.84 -24.57
CA ARG A 127 -39.32 38.48 -23.41
C ARG A 127 -39.31 37.55 -22.20
N GLN A 128 -40.44 36.93 -21.86
CA GLN A 128 -40.53 35.99 -20.74
C GLN A 128 -39.62 34.77 -20.90
N ARG A 129 -39.53 34.19 -22.11
CA ARG A 129 -38.63 33.06 -22.38
C ARG A 129 -37.16 33.46 -22.26
N ILE A 130 -36.76 34.62 -22.80
CA ILE A 130 -35.40 35.15 -22.67
C ILE A 130 -35.05 35.41 -21.19
N GLU A 131 -35.95 36.05 -20.44
CA GLU A 131 -35.76 36.31 -19.01
C GLU A 131 -35.65 35.00 -18.19
N SER A 132 -36.46 33.99 -18.51
CA SER A 132 -36.42 32.66 -17.89
C SER A 132 -35.10 31.95 -18.15
N VAL A 133 -34.58 32.01 -19.38
CA VAL A 133 -33.26 31.46 -19.74
C VAL A 133 -32.16 32.20 -18.98
N GLY A 134 -32.18 33.54 -18.95
CA GLY A 134 -31.22 34.33 -18.20
C GLY A 134 -31.25 34.08 -16.68
N ALA A 135 -32.45 33.89 -16.10
CA ALA A 135 -32.61 33.49 -14.71
C ALA A 135 -32.04 32.09 -14.44
N SER A 136 -32.25 31.15 -15.36
CA SER A 136 -31.70 29.78 -15.25
C SER A 136 -30.17 29.77 -15.26
N PHE A 137 -29.54 30.58 -16.13
CA PHE A 137 -28.08 30.71 -16.16
C PHE A 137 -27.53 31.35 -14.88
N ARG A 138 -28.14 32.43 -14.38
CA ARG A 138 -27.74 33.04 -13.11
C ARG A 138 -27.85 32.07 -11.94
N ALA A 139 -28.97 31.34 -11.83
CA ALA A 139 -29.16 30.34 -10.79
C ALA A 139 -28.11 29.22 -10.86
N ALA A 140 -27.77 28.73 -12.07
CA ALA A 140 -26.73 27.74 -12.26
C ALA A 140 -25.33 28.28 -11.86
N GLN A 141 -25.02 29.53 -12.20
CA GLN A 141 -23.76 30.18 -11.81
C GLN A 141 -23.67 30.37 -10.30
N GLU A 142 -24.74 30.82 -9.65
CA GLU A 142 -24.83 30.97 -8.20
C GLU A 142 -24.65 29.62 -7.49
N ALA A 143 -25.30 28.56 -7.97
CA ALA A 143 -25.16 27.22 -7.41
C ALA A 143 -23.72 26.67 -7.58
N ALA A 144 -23.10 26.88 -8.74
CA ALA A 144 -21.71 26.49 -8.97
C ALA A 144 -20.74 27.24 -8.05
N GLN A 145 -20.95 28.56 -7.87
CA GLN A 145 -20.15 29.36 -6.95
C GLN A 145 -20.32 28.89 -5.50
N GLN A 146 -21.56 28.65 -5.05
CA GLN A 146 -21.84 28.11 -3.73
C GLN A 146 -21.14 26.77 -3.50
N GLN A 147 -21.15 25.87 -4.49
CA GLN A 147 -20.45 24.59 -4.40
C GLN A 147 -18.93 24.78 -4.33
N MET A 148 -18.37 25.71 -5.11
CA MET A 148 -16.94 26.02 -5.05
C MET A 148 -16.53 26.58 -3.69
N ASP A 149 -17.35 27.49 -3.13
CA ASP A 149 -17.11 28.08 -1.82
C ASP A 149 -17.22 27.02 -0.71
N GLN A 150 -18.18 26.10 -0.83
CA GLN A 150 -18.32 24.98 0.09
C GLN A 150 -17.15 23.99 -0.02
N ASP A 151 -16.76 23.59 -1.23
CA ASP A 151 -15.61 22.71 -1.45
C ASP A 151 -14.30 23.35 -0.95
N ALA A 152 -14.17 24.67 -1.02
CA ALA A 152 -13.03 25.41 -0.47
C ALA A 152 -13.07 25.49 1.06
N ALA A 153 -14.24 25.68 1.65
CA ALA A 153 -14.43 25.67 3.10
C ALA A 153 -14.16 24.28 3.70
N ASP A 154 -14.63 23.21 3.04
CA ASP A 154 -14.38 21.82 3.44
C ASP A 154 -12.89 21.48 3.38
N ASP A 155 -12.19 21.88 2.30
CA ASP A 155 -10.74 21.71 2.19
C ASP A 155 -9.99 22.49 3.27
N ALA A 156 -10.40 23.72 3.58
CA ALA A 156 -9.80 24.51 4.64
C ALA A 156 -10.02 23.87 6.02
N ALA A 157 -11.22 23.37 6.30
CA ALA A 157 -11.52 22.65 7.53
C ALA A 157 -10.69 21.35 7.64
N ALA A 158 -10.62 20.56 6.58
CA ALA A 158 -9.83 19.34 6.52
C ALA A 158 -8.32 19.60 6.70
N ALA A 159 -7.80 20.74 6.22
CA ALA A 159 -6.42 21.14 6.43
C ALA A 159 -6.12 21.45 7.91
N THR A 160 -7.12 21.90 8.68
CA THR A 160 -6.97 22.16 10.13
C THR A 160 -7.08 20.91 11.01
N ASP A 161 -7.49 19.78 10.45
CA ASP A 161 -7.61 18.50 11.17
C ASP A 161 -6.84 17.37 10.48
N PRO A 162 -5.49 17.48 10.38
CA PRO A 162 -4.68 16.56 9.58
C PRO A 162 -4.32 15.23 10.27
N TYR A 163 -4.64 15.08 11.56
CA TYR A 163 -4.24 13.91 12.35
C TYR A 163 -5.45 13.22 12.98
N GLY A 164 -5.36 11.90 13.12
CA GLY A 164 -6.44 11.11 13.70
C GLY A 164 -6.36 9.62 13.38
N ALA A 165 -7.24 8.84 14.02
CA ALA A 165 -7.42 7.44 13.71
C ALA A 165 -8.42 7.26 12.57
N ILE A 166 -8.07 6.43 11.59
CA ILE A 166 -8.93 6.08 10.45
C ILE A 166 -9.22 4.59 10.49
N LEU A 167 -10.49 4.23 10.41
CA LEU A 167 -10.96 2.85 10.26
C LEU A 167 -11.40 2.61 8.81
N GLY A 168 -10.79 1.62 8.17
CA GLY A 168 -11.28 1.02 6.94
C GLY A 168 -12.08 -0.26 7.24
N TYR A 169 -13.36 -0.33 6.85
CA TYR A 169 -14.20 -1.51 7.07
C TYR A 169 -15.05 -1.83 5.84
N ARG A 170 -15.63 -3.04 5.81
CA ARG A 170 -16.58 -3.43 4.76
C ARG A 170 -17.98 -3.43 5.33
N ASP A 171 -18.91 -2.80 4.61
CA ASP A 171 -20.33 -2.91 4.87
C ASP A 171 -20.97 -3.73 3.75
N PRO A 172 -21.48 -4.95 4.02
CA PRO A 172 -22.11 -5.79 3.01
C PRO A 172 -23.38 -5.18 2.38
N SER A 173 -23.97 -4.15 3.00
CA SER A 173 -25.17 -3.47 2.50
C SER A 173 -24.87 -2.41 1.44
N ILE A 174 -23.60 -2.06 1.25
CA ILE A 174 -23.14 -1.02 0.32
C ILE A 174 -22.20 -1.69 -0.68
N ASP A 175 -22.39 -1.46 -1.98
CA ASP A 175 -21.52 -1.99 -3.05
C ASP A 175 -20.21 -1.20 -3.15
N VAL A 176 -19.43 -1.16 -2.05
CA VAL A 176 -18.13 -0.50 -1.98
C VAL A 176 -17.11 -1.44 -1.34
N ALA A 177 -15.91 -1.52 -1.93
CA ALA A 177 -14.87 -2.48 -1.52
C ALA A 177 -14.32 -2.26 -0.11
N ILE A 178 -14.26 -1.00 0.35
CA ILE A 178 -13.88 -0.59 1.71
C ILE A 178 -14.35 0.84 1.96
N ILE A 179 -14.93 1.08 3.14
CA ILE A 179 -15.37 2.39 3.61
C ILE A 179 -14.33 2.89 4.61
N PHE A 180 -13.80 4.09 4.37
CA PHE A 180 -12.90 4.77 5.30
C PHE A 180 -13.67 5.81 6.11
N THR A 181 -13.53 5.77 7.43
CA THR A 181 -14.10 6.77 8.32
C THR A 181 -13.06 7.23 9.33
N LYS A 182 -13.00 8.54 9.59
CA LYS A 182 -12.29 9.07 10.74
C LYS A 182 -13.02 8.66 12.02
N VAL A 183 -12.30 8.02 12.93
CA VAL A 183 -12.85 7.58 14.22
C VAL A 183 -12.67 8.66 15.28
N CYS A 184 -11.51 9.31 15.29
CA CYS A 184 -11.23 10.45 16.14
C CYS A 184 -10.12 11.32 15.55
N SER A 185 -10.07 12.57 15.98
CA SER A 185 -9.01 13.53 15.64
C SER A 185 -7.94 13.54 16.72
N PHE A 186 -6.70 13.82 16.32
CA PHE A 186 -5.57 13.94 17.22
C PHE A 186 -4.95 15.33 17.12
N THR A 187 -4.36 15.77 18.22
CA THR A 187 -3.34 16.83 18.17
C THR A 187 -2.07 16.32 17.48
N GLU A 188 -1.21 17.23 17.03
CA GLU A 188 0.09 16.86 16.45
C GLU A 188 0.95 16.06 17.45
N ASP A 189 0.95 16.46 18.72
CA ASP A 189 1.70 15.79 19.79
C ASP A 189 1.18 14.37 20.06
N GLU A 190 -0.13 14.16 20.12
CA GLU A 190 -0.73 12.81 20.25
C GLU A 190 -0.38 11.93 19.04
N ASN A 191 -0.47 12.48 17.84
CA ASN A 191 -0.15 11.75 16.62
C ASN A 191 1.32 11.35 16.59
N ASN A 192 2.24 12.25 16.93
CA ASN A 192 3.66 11.95 17.03
C ASN A 192 3.93 10.90 18.12
N ARG A 193 3.32 11.04 19.31
CA ARG A 193 3.41 10.04 20.39
C ARG A 193 3.00 8.65 19.92
N TYR A 194 1.84 8.52 19.28
CA TYR A 194 1.35 7.24 18.80
C TYR A 194 2.18 6.68 17.65
N ARG A 195 2.50 7.50 16.65
CA ARG A 195 3.29 7.10 15.49
C ARG A 195 4.67 6.63 15.92
N ASP A 196 5.35 7.40 16.76
CA ASP A 196 6.73 7.10 17.15
C ASP A 196 6.79 5.85 18.04
N ALA A 197 5.82 5.65 18.95
CA ALA A 197 5.71 4.41 19.73
C ALA A 197 5.44 3.19 18.82
N TYR A 198 4.51 3.32 17.87
CA TYR A 198 4.22 2.29 16.89
C TYR A 198 5.45 1.96 16.02
N ASP A 199 6.16 2.97 15.52
CA ASP A 199 7.35 2.76 14.69
C ASP A 199 8.50 2.12 15.46
N ARG A 200 8.69 2.44 16.75
CA ARG A 200 9.67 1.76 17.61
C ARG A 200 9.33 0.28 17.79
N LEU A 201 8.07 -0.04 18.13
CA LEU A 201 7.63 -1.44 18.24
C LEU A 201 7.75 -2.18 16.90
N ARG A 202 7.39 -1.52 15.79
CA ARG A 202 7.53 -2.07 14.46
C ARG A 202 8.99 -2.38 14.15
N GLN A 203 9.92 -1.45 14.40
CA GLN A 203 11.35 -1.68 14.18
C GLN A 203 11.90 -2.82 15.05
N MET A 204 11.46 -2.93 16.30
CA MET A 204 11.82 -4.04 17.18
C MET A 204 11.34 -5.39 16.62
N LEU A 205 10.07 -5.46 16.20
CA LEU A 205 9.49 -6.69 15.63
C LEU A 205 10.03 -7.02 14.24
N ASP A 206 10.38 -5.99 13.46
CA ASP A 206 10.96 -6.09 12.12
C ASP A 206 12.49 -6.32 12.17
N SER A 207 13.09 -6.37 13.36
CA SER A 207 14.47 -6.82 13.55
C SER A 207 14.54 -8.34 13.36
N GLU A 208 14.26 -8.78 12.12
CA GLU A 208 14.11 -10.16 11.62
C GLU A 208 15.42 -10.99 11.67
N LEU A 209 16.42 -10.56 12.43
CA LEU A 209 17.71 -11.24 12.51
C LEU A 209 17.62 -12.60 13.22
N LEU A 210 16.80 -12.69 14.27
CA LEU A 210 16.51 -13.95 14.94
C LEU A 210 15.73 -14.91 14.03
N GLN A 211 14.78 -14.37 13.26
CA GLN A 211 14.02 -15.13 12.27
C GLN A 211 14.95 -15.65 11.18
N HIS A 212 15.87 -14.82 10.67
CA HIS A 212 16.85 -15.24 9.67
C HIS A 212 17.74 -16.40 10.15
N ILE A 213 18.23 -16.38 11.40
CA ILE A 213 18.96 -17.51 11.98
C ILE A 213 18.08 -18.78 12.01
N SER A 214 16.81 -18.63 12.39
CA SER A 214 15.85 -19.74 12.44
C SER A 214 15.57 -20.31 11.06
N ASP A 215 15.38 -19.46 10.06
CA ASP A 215 15.15 -19.84 8.67
C ASP A 215 16.35 -20.58 8.08
N GLU A 216 17.58 -20.07 8.29
CA GLU A 216 18.78 -20.75 7.80
C GLU A 216 19.05 -22.06 8.56
N SER A 217 18.66 -22.15 9.83
CA SER A 217 18.70 -23.39 10.59
C SER A 217 17.71 -24.43 10.05
N ASN A 218 16.47 -24.01 9.74
CA ASN A 218 15.46 -24.86 9.11
C ASN A 218 15.91 -25.31 7.73
N ARG A 219 16.50 -24.41 6.93
CA ARG A 219 17.09 -24.74 5.63
C ARG A 219 18.18 -25.81 5.75
N PHE A 220 19.04 -25.73 6.76
CA PHE A 220 20.03 -26.77 7.01
C PHE A 220 19.38 -28.12 7.35
N CYS A 221 18.36 -28.12 8.20
CA CYS A 221 17.56 -29.31 8.50
C CYS A 221 16.86 -29.88 7.25
N ASP A 222 16.29 -29.04 6.39
CA ASP A 222 15.62 -29.46 5.16
C ASP A 222 16.59 -30.16 4.20
N VAL A 223 17.82 -29.63 4.07
CA VAL A 223 18.87 -30.29 3.29
C VAL A 223 19.23 -31.64 3.91
N LEU A 224 19.41 -31.73 5.24
CA LEU A 224 19.68 -33.01 5.92
C LEU A 224 18.56 -34.03 5.72
N ILE A 225 17.30 -33.61 5.85
CA ILE A 225 16.11 -34.44 5.65
C ILE A 225 16.05 -34.90 4.19
N GLY A 226 16.32 -34.01 3.24
CA GLY A 226 16.37 -34.34 1.81
C GLY A 226 17.41 -35.42 1.51
N VAL A 227 18.63 -35.29 2.04
CA VAL A 227 19.68 -36.30 1.87
C VAL A 227 19.30 -37.62 2.55
N THR A 228 18.73 -37.57 3.75
CA THR A 228 18.29 -38.76 4.49
C THR A 228 17.17 -39.50 3.73
N THR A 229 16.24 -38.74 3.13
CA THR A 229 15.13 -39.29 2.33
C THR A 229 15.65 -39.91 1.04
N ASP A 230 16.58 -39.25 0.34
CA ASP A 230 17.21 -39.79 -0.86
C ASP A 230 17.95 -41.12 -0.57
N LEU A 231 18.61 -41.24 0.59
CA LEU A 231 19.25 -42.48 1.04
C LEU A 231 18.22 -43.57 1.38
N ARG A 232 17.13 -43.20 2.07
CA ARG A 232 16.03 -44.12 2.44
C ARG A 232 15.36 -44.72 1.21
N ASP A 233 15.06 -43.89 0.23
CA ASP A 233 14.34 -44.26 -0.98
C ASP A 233 15.28 -44.88 -2.04
N SER A 234 16.56 -45.11 -1.71
CA SER A 234 17.58 -45.62 -2.63
C SER A 234 17.71 -44.79 -3.93
N ARG A 235 17.41 -43.48 -3.85
CA ARG A 235 17.54 -42.55 -4.98
C ARG A 235 18.99 -42.11 -5.22
N ILE A 236 19.87 -42.39 -4.26
CA ILE A 236 21.31 -42.16 -4.35
C ILE A 236 22.03 -43.49 -4.16
N SER A 237 22.98 -43.76 -5.06
CA SER A 237 23.95 -44.82 -4.87
C SER A 237 25.13 -44.29 -4.04
N LEU A 238 25.51 -44.97 -2.97
CA LEU A 238 26.67 -44.59 -2.15
C LEU A 238 28.01 -44.74 -2.89
N VAL A 239 28.04 -45.48 -4.00
CA VAL A 239 29.24 -45.63 -4.85
C VAL A 239 29.31 -44.59 -5.97
N ASP A 240 28.30 -43.74 -6.10
CA ASP A 240 28.29 -42.62 -7.06
C ASP A 240 28.92 -41.39 -6.38
N GLU A 241 30.22 -41.20 -6.64
CA GLU A 241 31.00 -40.11 -6.04
C GLU A 241 30.42 -38.73 -6.40
N ASP A 242 29.96 -38.53 -7.64
CA ASP A 242 29.38 -37.26 -8.09
C ASP A 242 28.07 -36.96 -7.36
N ALA A 243 27.22 -37.98 -7.19
CA ALA A 243 25.99 -37.83 -6.44
C ALA A 243 26.25 -37.47 -4.97
N ILE A 244 27.24 -38.10 -4.34
CA ILE A 244 27.65 -37.83 -2.95
C ILE A 244 28.26 -36.43 -2.82
N ASP A 245 29.11 -36.03 -3.75
CA ASP A 245 29.74 -34.71 -3.76
C ASP A 245 28.72 -33.57 -3.93
N GLU A 246 27.68 -33.77 -4.75
CA GLU A 246 26.59 -32.79 -4.88
C GLU A 246 25.85 -32.58 -3.55
N ARG A 247 25.58 -33.66 -2.78
CA ARG A 247 24.90 -33.53 -1.47
C ARG A 247 25.82 -32.89 -0.45
N ARG A 248 27.11 -33.22 -0.49
CA ARG A 248 28.15 -32.54 0.30
C ARG A 248 28.17 -31.04 0.01
N ARG A 249 28.11 -30.63 -1.27
CA ARG A 249 28.06 -29.20 -1.67
C ARG A 249 26.82 -28.50 -1.13
N ARG A 250 25.65 -29.14 -1.18
CA ARG A 250 24.40 -28.58 -0.63
C ARG A 250 24.48 -28.41 0.89
N LEU A 251 24.96 -29.42 1.62
CA LEU A 251 25.17 -29.34 3.07
C LEU A 251 26.15 -28.23 3.44
N ARG A 252 27.26 -28.13 2.70
CA ARG A 252 28.24 -27.04 2.85
C ARG A 252 27.57 -25.68 2.66
N SER A 253 26.84 -25.49 1.58
CA SER A 253 26.18 -24.22 1.27
C SER A 253 25.20 -23.83 2.36
N ALA A 254 24.40 -24.77 2.86
CA ALA A 254 23.46 -24.50 3.94
C ALA A 254 24.18 -24.15 5.25
N LEU A 255 25.29 -24.83 5.56
CA LEU A 255 26.09 -24.55 6.75
C LEU A 255 26.79 -23.18 6.69
N ILE A 256 27.29 -22.79 5.52
CA ILE A 256 27.84 -21.44 5.29
C ILE A 256 26.76 -20.39 5.51
N SER A 257 25.55 -20.59 4.98
CA SER A 257 24.44 -19.66 5.19
C SER A 257 24.09 -19.52 6.67
N PHE A 258 23.94 -20.64 7.38
CA PHE A 258 23.62 -20.63 8.81
C PHE A 258 24.69 -19.92 9.66
N THR A 259 25.96 -20.30 9.48
CA THR A 259 27.06 -19.68 10.24
C THR A 259 27.26 -18.20 9.87
N SER A 260 26.94 -17.81 8.63
CA SER A 260 26.89 -16.41 8.20
C SER A 260 25.72 -15.64 8.80
N ALA A 261 24.57 -16.29 9.03
CA ALA A 261 23.44 -15.67 9.74
C ALA A 261 23.81 -15.32 11.19
N LEU A 262 24.55 -16.19 11.90
CA LEU A 262 25.06 -15.90 13.24
C LEU A 262 26.00 -14.68 13.25
N HIS A 263 26.92 -14.62 12.28
CA HIS A 263 27.82 -13.48 12.15
C HIS A 263 27.06 -12.19 11.82
N SER A 264 26.09 -12.26 10.89
CA SER A 264 25.26 -11.13 10.50
C SER A 264 24.41 -10.61 11.66
N HIS A 265 23.87 -11.49 12.50
CA HIS A 265 23.13 -11.10 13.71
C HIS A 265 24.01 -10.23 14.62
N LYS A 266 25.23 -10.69 14.94
CA LYS A 266 26.18 -9.88 15.72
C LYS A 266 26.47 -8.53 15.08
N ASP A 267 26.88 -8.52 13.82
CA ASP A 267 27.29 -7.29 13.14
C ASP A 267 26.15 -6.29 13.01
N GLN A 268 24.95 -6.77 12.66
CA GLN A 268 23.78 -5.90 12.50
C GLN A 268 23.27 -5.40 13.85
N SER A 269 23.25 -6.21 14.91
CA SER A 269 22.90 -5.73 16.25
C SER A 269 23.86 -4.63 16.75
N ILE A 270 25.17 -4.77 16.50
CA ILE A 270 26.16 -3.73 16.81
C ILE A 270 25.88 -2.45 16.01
N ARG A 271 25.54 -2.59 14.72
CA ARG A 271 25.20 -1.44 13.87
C ARG A 271 23.93 -0.74 14.36
N SER A 272 22.87 -1.48 14.64
CA SER A 272 21.61 -0.92 15.15
C SER A 272 21.81 -0.12 16.44
N VAL A 273 22.61 -0.61 17.39
CA VAL A 273 22.93 0.16 18.60
C VAL A 273 23.76 1.40 18.30
N ARG A 274 24.72 1.32 17.37
CA ARG A 274 25.51 2.49 16.96
C ARG A 274 24.68 3.55 16.26
N ASP A 275 23.69 3.13 15.47
CA ASP A 275 22.79 4.04 14.77
C ASP A 275 21.81 4.70 15.75
N ALA A 276 21.33 3.96 16.75
CA ALA A 276 20.41 4.47 17.78
C ALA A 276 21.09 5.37 18.84
N PHE A 277 22.28 4.99 19.31
CA PHE A 277 22.92 5.64 20.46
C PHE A 277 24.27 6.31 20.14
N GLY A 278 24.85 6.06 18.97
CA GLY A 278 26.21 6.48 18.62
C GLY A 278 27.29 5.49 19.07
N ARG A 279 28.56 5.84 18.82
CA ARG A 279 29.73 5.00 19.13
C ARG A 279 30.32 5.29 20.51
N ARG A 280 30.96 4.29 21.11
CA ARG A 280 31.62 4.30 22.42
C ARG A 280 30.69 4.68 23.57
N THR A 281 29.42 4.26 23.46
CA THR A 281 28.40 4.49 24.48
C THR A 281 28.31 3.32 25.46
N PRO A 282 27.75 3.53 26.66
CA PRO A 282 27.45 2.43 27.59
C PRO A 282 26.57 1.35 26.96
N GLN A 283 25.64 1.73 26.07
CA GLN A 283 24.76 0.81 25.34
C GLN A 283 25.54 -0.06 24.35
N GLU A 284 26.43 0.53 23.56
CA GLU A 284 27.32 -0.25 22.68
C GLU A 284 28.18 -1.21 23.50
N GLN A 285 28.77 -0.74 24.60
CA GLN A 285 29.61 -1.60 25.44
C GLN A 285 28.81 -2.73 26.10
N ALA A 286 27.59 -2.46 26.58
CA ALA A 286 26.71 -3.47 27.14
C ALA A 286 26.37 -4.54 26.09
N LEU A 287 26.04 -4.15 24.86
CA LEU A 287 25.77 -5.07 23.76
C LEU A 287 27.02 -5.91 23.41
N LEU A 288 28.19 -5.30 23.31
CA LEU A 288 29.44 -6.01 23.04
C LEU A 288 29.73 -7.05 24.13
N ASN A 289 29.53 -6.68 25.40
CA ASN A 289 29.68 -7.59 26.53
C ASN A 289 28.74 -8.80 26.45
N LEU A 290 27.51 -8.65 25.92
CA LEU A 290 26.59 -9.79 25.74
C LEU A 290 27.12 -10.80 24.71
N PHE A 291 27.66 -10.32 23.58
CA PHE A 291 28.28 -11.20 22.59
C PHE A 291 29.59 -11.81 23.10
N ASP A 292 30.38 -11.06 23.84
CA ASP A 292 31.61 -11.56 24.46
C ASP A 292 31.31 -12.62 25.54
N ASP A 293 30.25 -12.43 26.33
CA ASP A 293 29.75 -13.41 27.29
C ASP A 293 29.32 -14.69 26.57
N LEU A 294 28.52 -14.60 25.50
CA LEU A 294 28.13 -15.76 24.70
C LEU A 294 29.33 -16.47 24.06
N LEU A 295 30.27 -15.71 23.49
CA LEU A 295 31.53 -16.25 22.95
C LEU A 295 32.39 -16.90 24.02
N SER A 296 32.29 -16.49 25.29
CA SER A 296 33.07 -17.05 26.39
C SER A 296 32.42 -18.31 26.99
N THR A 297 31.09 -18.34 27.08
CA THR A 297 30.30 -19.35 27.79
C THR A 297 29.86 -20.51 26.91
N SER A 298 29.56 -20.29 25.63
CA SER A 298 29.14 -21.37 24.72
C SER A 298 30.30 -21.85 23.86
N PHE A 299 30.58 -23.15 23.95
CA PHE A 299 31.50 -23.83 23.06
C PHE A 299 30.97 -23.82 21.63
N GLU A 300 29.70 -24.15 21.47
CA GLU A 300 29.01 -24.36 20.21
C GLU A 300 28.97 -23.08 19.40
N TYR A 301 28.53 -21.97 20.02
CA TYR A 301 28.46 -20.67 19.35
C TYR A 301 29.83 -20.19 18.87
N ARG A 302 30.83 -20.26 19.74
CA ARG A 302 32.22 -19.87 19.46
C ARG A 302 32.79 -20.64 18.27
N TRP A 303 32.61 -21.96 18.26
CA TRP A 303 33.15 -22.79 17.19
C TRP A 303 32.34 -22.71 15.91
N LEU A 304 31.02 -22.54 15.95
CA LEU A 304 30.19 -22.27 14.76
C LEU A 304 30.57 -20.94 14.09
N VAL A 305 30.80 -19.88 14.88
CA VAL A 305 31.31 -18.60 14.37
C VAL A 305 32.68 -18.79 13.74
N LYS A 306 33.60 -19.52 14.38
CA LYS A 306 34.94 -19.74 13.80
C LYS A 306 34.93 -20.66 12.58
N MET A 307 34.00 -21.60 12.53
CA MET A 307 33.78 -22.51 11.41
C MET A 307 33.36 -21.74 10.15
N ARG A 308 32.62 -20.63 10.28
CA ARG A 308 32.36 -19.71 9.17
C ARG A 308 33.65 -19.27 8.48
N ASP A 309 34.61 -18.77 9.24
CA ASP A 309 35.89 -18.28 8.69
C ASP A 309 36.64 -19.39 7.96
N ALA A 310 36.63 -20.60 8.53
CA ALA A 310 37.22 -21.78 7.92
C ALA A 310 36.54 -22.14 6.59
N LEU A 311 35.20 -22.12 6.54
CA LEU A 311 34.43 -22.44 5.34
C LEU A 311 34.54 -21.36 4.24
N LEU A 312 34.75 -20.10 4.60
CA LEU A 312 34.85 -18.98 3.66
C LEU A 312 36.28 -18.70 3.17
N HIS A 313 37.28 -18.89 4.02
CA HIS A 313 38.65 -18.45 3.78
C HIS A 313 39.69 -19.56 3.86
N GLY A 314 39.30 -20.73 4.38
CA GLY A 314 40.16 -21.90 4.49
C GLY A 314 39.84 -22.94 3.41
N ASP A 315 39.67 -24.17 3.86
CA ASP A 315 39.32 -25.33 3.06
C ASP A 315 37.81 -25.54 3.13
N ILE A 316 37.24 -25.85 1.98
CA ILE A 316 35.86 -26.27 1.79
C ILE A 316 35.49 -27.53 2.61
N ASN A 317 36.46 -28.17 3.26
CA ASN A 317 36.35 -29.39 4.05
C ASN A 317 36.49 -29.19 5.58
N ALA A 318 36.21 -27.99 6.10
CA ALA A 318 36.15 -27.75 7.55
C ALA A 318 35.06 -28.57 8.31
N PHE A 319 34.34 -29.45 7.61
CA PHE A 319 33.35 -30.36 8.15
C PHE A 319 33.50 -31.76 7.54
N LYS A 320 33.13 -32.76 8.32
CA LYS A 320 32.97 -34.16 7.90
C LYS A 320 31.49 -34.50 7.83
N TYR A 321 31.18 -35.53 7.05
CA TYR A 321 29.84 -36.09 6.98
C TYR A 321 29.93 -37.61 7.00
N ASP A 322 28.92 -38.23 7.58
CA ASP A 322 28.77 -39.68 7.64
C ASP A 322 27.38 -40.04 7.12
N PHE A 323 27.34 -40.80 6.02
CA PHE A 323 26.14 -41.34 5.43
C PHE A 323 26.07 -42.83 5.74
N THR A 324 25.20 -43.20 6.67
CA THR A 324 24.94 -44.61 6.96
C THR A 324 23.65 -45.04 6.27
N ALA A 325 23.76 -45.75 5.14
CA ALA A 325 22.62 -46.49 4.57
C ALA A 325 22.52 -47.86 5.26
N ARG A 326 21.32 -48.24 5.73
CA ARG A 326 21.08 -49.53 6.39
C ARG A 326 20.04 -50.33 5.61
N LEU A 327 20.31 -51.61 5.37
CA LEU A 327 19.35 -52.55 4.77
C LEU A 327 18.17 -52.82 5.72
N HIS A 328 18.43 -52.79 7.03
CA HIS A 328 17.45 -52.86 8.11
C HIS A 328 17.75 -51.77 9.15
N GLY A 329 16.84 -50.80 9.31
CA GLY A 329 16.98 -49.65 10.22
C GLY A 329 16.88 -48.30 9.50
N GLU A 330 16.78 -47.21 10.26
CA GLU A 330 16.74 -45.87 9.66
C GLU A 330 18.13 -45.44 9.13
N PRO A 331 18.20 -44.85 7.92
CA PRO A 331 19.43 -44.24 7.45
C PRO A 331 19.78 -43.04 8.33
N ALA A 332 21.07 -42.82 8.56
CA ALA A 332 21.57 -41.70 9.34
C ALA A 332 22.47 -40.81 8.50
N VAL A 333 22.26 -39.51 8.60
CA VAL A 333 23.11 -38.48 8.02
C VAL A 333 23.63 -37.61 9.16
N ASN A 334 24.92 -37.71 9.43
CA ASN A 334 25.57 -36.89 10.46
C ASN A 334 26.54 -35.91 9.82
N VAL A 335 26.59 -34.68 10.36
CA VAL A 335 27.53 -33.64 9.95
C VAL A 335 28.33 -33.24 11.18
N TYR A 336 29.66 -33.27 11.05
CA TYR A 336 30.58 -33.00 12.13
C TYR A 336 31.52 -31.86 11.77
N MET A 337 31.91 -31.05 12.75
CA MET A 337 33.00 -30.09 12.58
C MET A 337 34.34 -30.85 12.63
N ASP A 338 35.18 -30.69 11.60
CA ASP A 338 36.47 -31.40 11.56
C ASP A 338 37.43 -30.82 12.61
N ARG A 339 37.59 -31.53 13.73
CA ARG A 339 38.38 -31.09 14.88
C ARG A 339 39.84 -30.83 14.51
N ASP A 340 40.46 -31.76 13.80
CA ASP A 340 41.88 -31.70 13.47
C ASP A 340 42.14 -30.56 12.47
N TYR A 341 41.26 -30.41 11.48
CA TYR A 341 41.30 -29.29 10.56
C TYR A 341 41.14 -27.95 11.30
N MET A 342 40.13 -27.82 12.16
CA MET A 342 39.85 -26.57 12.89
C MET A 342 41.00 -26.20 13.84
N LEU A 343 41.64 -27.17 14.49
CA LEU A 343 42.82 -26.94 15.32
C LEU A 343 44.02 -26.46 14.49
N HIS A 344 44.19 -26.97 13.26
CA HIS A 344 45.22 -26.50 12.35
C HIS A 344 44.92 -25.08 11.84
N PHE A 345 43.71 -24.84 11.36
CA PHE A 345 43.25 -23.54 10.85
C PHE A 345 43.40 -22.43 11.91
N THR A 346 43.15 -22.75 13.17
CA THR A 346 43.21 -21.80 14.28
C THR A 346 44.60 -21.69 14.93
N ARG A 347 45.65 -22.26 14.32
CA ARG A 347 47.01 -22.27 14.90
C ARG A 347 47.53 -20.87 15.23
N GLU A 348 47.27 -19.91 14.35
CA GLU A 348 47.73 -18.52 14.46
C GLU A 348 46.60 -17.54 14.82
N ALA A 349 45.45 -18.06 15.24
CA ALA A 349 44.31 -17.27 15.69
C ALA A 349 44.74 -16.34 16.85
N ARG A 350 44.38 -15.06 16.73
CA ARG A 350 44.70 -14.01 17.73
C ARG A 350 43.52 -13.68 18.63
N GLU A 351 42.37 -14.29 18.38
CA GLU A 351 41.13 -14.09 19.09
C GLU A 351 41.21 -14.65 20.50
N SER A 352 41.21 -13.77 21.50
CA SER A 352 41.32 -14.15 22.92
C SER A 352 40.15 -15.00 23.42
N TRP A 353 38.99 -14.88 22.77
CA TRP A 353 37.80 -15.67 23.08
C TRP A 353 37.88 -17.11 22.57
N LEU A 354 38.83 -17.45 21.68
CA LEU A 354 38.92 -18.79 21.10
C LEU A 354 39.61 -19.79 22.04
N LYS A 355 38.83 -20.63 22.72
CA LYS A 355 39.33 -21.64 23.67
C LYS A 355 39.76 -22.94 22.98
N ARG A 356 40.91 -22.92 22.31
CA ARG A 356 41.44 -24.08 21.54
C ARG A 356 41.60 -25.36 22.38
N ARG A 357 42.02 -25.25 23.64
CA ARG A 357 42.20 -26.39 24.56
C ARG A 357 40.94 -27.23 24.75
N GLU A 358 39.76 -26.61 24.73
CA GLU A 358 38.50 -27.35 24.88
C GLU A 358 38.30 -28.30 23.69
N LEU A 359 38.60 -27.85 22.47
CA LEU A 359 38.52 -28.68 21.28
C LEU A 359 39.61 -29.76 21.24
N GLU A 360 40.83 -29.44 21.69
CA GLU A 360 41.94 -30.42 21.80
C GLU A 360 41.61 -31.60 22.73
N GLN A 361 40.86 -31.34 23.81
CA GLN A 361 40.49 -32.33 24.81
C GLN A 361 39.33 -33.25 24.39
N MET A 362 38.58 -32.89 23.32
CA MET A 362 37.50 -33.74 22.83
C MET A 362 38.05 -34.99 22.15
N THR A 363 37.41 -36.14 22.40
CA THR A 363 37.79 -37.43 21.81
C THR A 363 37.09 -37.71 20.47
N SER A 364 36.10 -36.91 20.10
CA SER A 364 35.32 -37.04 18.86
C SER A 364 35.07 -35.68 18.23
N ASP A 365 34.79 -35.69 16.92
CA ASP A 365 34.38 -34.49 16.19
C ASP A 365 32.98 -34.02 16.69
N PRO A 366 32.79 -32.71 16.98
CA PRO A 366 31.50 -32.18 17.40
C PRO A 366 30.43 -32.32 16.32
N ASN A 367 29.23 -32.78 16.68
CA ASN A 367 28.09 -32.86 15.76
C ASN A 367 27.50 -31.46 15.55
N VAL A 368 27.42 -31.02 14.30
CA VAL A 368 26.98 -29.66 13.93
C VAL A 368 25.50 -29.44 14.25
N LEU A 369 24.64 -30.44 14.05
CA LEU A 369 23.21 -30.31 14.36
C LEU A 369 22.98 -30.16 15.87
N ASP A 370 23.72 -30.91 16.68
CA ASP A 370 23.69 -30.76 18.14
C ASP A 370 24.17 -29.38 18.57
N MET A 371 25.25 -28.88 17.95
CA MET A 371 25.74 -27.52 18.19
C MET A 371 24.68 -26.46 17.85
N ILE A 372 24.01 -26.58 16.70
CA ILE A 372 22.92 -25.69 16.28
C ILE A 372 21.77 -25.71 17.30
N ASN A 373 21.35 -26.91 17.71
CA ASN A 373 20.26 -27.08 18.67
C ASN A 373 20.61 -26.50 20.05
N ALA A 374 21.86 -26.64 20.49
CA ALA A 374 22.34 -26.10 21.75
C ALA A 374 22.34 -24.56 21.78
N ILE A 375 22.65 -23.90 20.66
CA ILE A 375 22.71 -22.43 20.62
C ILE A 375 21.35 -21.77 20.44
N ARG A 376 20.35 -22.44 19.84
CA ARG A 376 18.99 -21.87 19.63
C ARG A 376 18.41 -21.17 20.89
N PRO A 377 18.34 -21.82 22.08
CA PRO A 377 17.82 -21.17 23.28
C PRO A 377 18.73 -20.05 23.81
N LEU A 378 20.04 -20.12 23.55
CA LEU A 378 20.99 -19.07 23.96
C LEU A 378 20.83 -17.81 23.11
N ILE A 379 20.61 -17.97 21.80
CA ILE A 379 20.36 -16.86 20.88
C ILE A 379 19.02 -16.18 21.20
N GLY A 380 17.97 -16.95 21.55
CA GLY A 380 16.71 -16.37 22.01
C GLY A 380 16.88 -15.49 23.25
N LYS A 381 17.55 -16.00 24.29
CA LYS A 381 17.88 -15.22 25.51
C LYS A 381 18.80 -14.03 25.24
N LEU A 382 19.72 -14.15 24.29
CA LEU A 382 20.56 -13.04 23.85
C LEU A 382 19.69 -11.96 23.20
N GLN A 383 18.76 -12.34 22.32
CA GLN A 383 17.85 -11.39 21.66
C GLN A 383 17.02 -10.62 22.69
N GLU A 384 16.44 -11.27 23.70
CA GLU A 384 15.70 -10.60 24.77
C GLU A 384 16.55 -9.50 25.47
N LYS A 385 17.83 -9.79 25.73
CA LYS A 385 18.75 -8.81 26.33
C LYS A 385 19.17 -7.70 25.35
N LEU A 386 19.30 -8.01 24.07
CA LEU A 386 19.59 -7.02 23.03
C LEU A 386 18.42 -6.06 22.86
N ASP A 387 17.20 -6.59 22.84
CA ASP A 387 15.96 -5.81 22.73
C ASP A 387 15.80 -4.91 23.95
N ALA A 388 16.13 -5.36 25.16
CA ALA A 388 16.11 -4.52 26.35
C ALA A 388 17.11 -3.34 26.29
N ILE A 389 18.22 -3.47 25.54
CA ILE A 389 19.17 -2.37 25.32
C ILE A 389 18.68 -1.42 24.23
N LEU A 390 18.19 -1.97 23.11
CA LEU A 390 17.77 -1.21 21.93
C LEU A 390 16.42 -0.50 22.14
N TYR A 391 15.52 -1.14 22.86
CA TYR A 391 14.14 -0.74 23.08
C TYR A 391 13.83 -0.76 24.58
N PRO A 392 14.44 0.12 25.39
CA PRO A 392 14.24 0.13 26.84
C PRO A 392 12.81 0.52 27.26
N ASN A 393 12.06 1.18 26.36
CA ASN A 393 10.73 1.70 26.63
C ASN A 393 9.61 0.83 26.03
N THR A 394 9.88 -0.43 25.68
CA THR A 394 8.91 -1.32 25.02
C THR A 394 7.59 -1.43 25.77
N ALA A 395 7.62 -1.43 27.11
CA ALA A 395 6.40 -1.46 27.92
C ALA A 395 5.54 -0.19 27.76
N ASP A 396 6.19 0.99 27.77
CA ASP A 396 5.52 2.28 27.58
C ASP A 396 5.03 2.45 26.14
N ASP A 397 5.80 1.98 25.16
CA ASP A 397 5.43 1.99 23.75
C ASP A 397 4.24 1.04 23.50
N ALA A 398 4.24 -0.17 24.08
CA ALA A 398 3.13 -1.10 24.02
C ALA A 398 1.86 -0.54 24.69
N ALA A 399 1.99 0.10 25.85
CA ALA A 399 0.88 0.77 26.52
C ALA A 399 0.31 1.92 25.66
N THR A 400 1.19 2.71 25.02
CA THR A 400 0.81 3.81 24.13
C THR A 400 0.10 3.31 22.87
N VAL A 401 0.57 2.21 22.27
CA VAL A 401 -0.10 1.60 21.11
C VAL A 401 -1.41 0.92 21.52
N ARG A 402 -1.51 0.36 22.74
CA ARG A 402 -2.77 -0.16 23.28
C ARG A 402 -3.79 0.94 23.51
N GLU A 403 -3.36 2.11 23.98
CA GLU A 403 -4.19 3.31 24.07
C GLU A 403 -4.72 3.70 22.68
N LEU A 404 -3.86 3.70 21.65
CA LEU A 404 -4.25 3.94 20.26
C LEU A 404 -5.27 2.90 19.76
N ILE A 405 -5.07 1.60 20.05
CA ILE A 405 -6.05 0.54 19.72
C ILE A 405 -7.39 0.85 20.37
N GLY A 406 -7.37 1.32 21.63
CA GLY A 406 -8.57 1.75 22.35
C GLY A 406 -9.36 2.85 21.63
N ARG A 407 -8.70 3.74 20.88
CA ARG A 407 -9.35 4.80 20.08
C ARG A 407 -10.26 4.27 18.96
N PHE A 408 -10.19 2.98 18.64
CA PHE A 408 -11.07 2.34 17.66
C PHE A 408 -12.36 1.76 18.28
N ASP A 409 -12.56 1.88 19.60
CA ASP A 409 -13.77 1.47 20.32
C ASP A 409 -14.21 0.01 20.03
N GLY A 410 -13.25 -0.89 19.83
CA GLY A 410 -13.49 -2.30 19.52
C GLY A 410 -14.04 -2.58 18.11
N ARG A 411 -14.16 -1.57 17.25
CA ARG A 411 -14.60 -1.73 15.85
C ARG A 411 -13.53 -2.45 15.04
N ARG A 412 -13.90 -3.53 14.34
CA ARG A 412 -12.94 -4.33 13.55
C ARG A 412 -12.75 -3.78 12.15
N GLY A 413 -11.53 -3.83 11.65
CA GLY A 413 -11.21 -3.44 10.28
C GLY A 413 -9.71 -3.20 10.08
N LEU A 414 -9.39 -2.44 9.04
CA LEU A 414 -8.06 -1.89 8.81
C LEU A 414 -7.90 -0.63 9.67
N TYR A 415 -6.91 -0.64 10.56
CA TYR A 415 -6.58 0.52 11.38
C TYR A 415 -5.47 1.33 10.70
N ALA A 416 -5.62 2.65 10.71
CA ALA A 416 -4.65 3.56 10.12
C ALA A 416 -4.58 4.88 10.91
N LEU A 417 -3.47 5.61 10.74
CA LEU A 417 -3.31 6.98 11.19
C LEU A 417 -3.40 7.92 9.98
N GLN A 418 -4.12 9.03 10.13
CA GLN A 418 -4.16 10.11 9.14
C GLN A 418 -2.83 10.86 9.14
N THR A 419 -2.28 11.14 7.96
CA THR A 419 -0.95 11.77 7.80
C THR A 419 -0.99 13.04 6.95
N GLY A 420 -2.15 13.65 6.77
CA GLY A 420 -2.38 14.78 5.87
C GLY A 420 -3.79 15.33 6.01
N PRO A 421 -4.24 16.22 5.11
CA PRO A 421 -5.58 16.80 5.19
C PRO A 421 -6.69 15.75 5.35
N GLY A 422 -7.73 16.10 6.10
CA GLY A 422 -8.87 15.23 6.40
C GLY A 422 -9.77 14.89 5.22
N PHE A 423 -10.87 14.22 5.53
CA PHE A 423 -11.87 13.81 4.55
C PHE A 423 -12.57 15.04 3.97
N THR A 424 -12.68 15.10 2.65
CA THR A 424 -13.54 16.05 1.94
C THR A 424 -14.34 15.33 0.88
N ARG A 425 -15.34 16.02 0.31
CA ARG A 425 -16.10 15.49 -0.84
C ARG A 425 -15.18 15.06 -1.99
N ARG A 426 -14.08 15.81 -2.20
CA ARG A 426 -13.07 15.58 -3.24
C ARG A 426 -11.98 14.60 -2.80
N MET A 427 -11.76 14.44 -1.49
CA MET A 427 -10.77 13.54 -0.89
C MET A 427 -11.44 12.57 0.08
N GLN A 428 -12.10 11.55 -0.47
CA GLN A 428 -12.81 10.53 0.31
C GLN A 428 -11.87 9.54 1.03
N VAL A 429 -10.61 9.48 0.61
CA VAL A 429 -9.55 8.70 1.27
C VAL A 429 -8.36 9.62 1.49
N PRO A 430 -8.18 10.18 2.70
CA PRO A 430 -7.05 11.07 2.99
C PRO A 430 -5.73 10.28 3.02
N PRO A 431 -4.57 10.95 2.96
CA PRO A 431 -3.29 10.30 3.19
C PRO A 431 -3.25 9.59 4.54
N TYR A 432 -2.82 8.33 4.56
CA TYR A 432 -2.79 7.53 5.78
C TYR A 432 -1.57 6.60 5.85
N MET A 433 -1.18 6.28 7.10
CA MET A 433 -0.25 5.21 7.44
C MET A 433 -1.03 4.03 7.99
N ARG A 434 -0.93 2.87 7.34
CA ARG A 434 -1.56 1.65 7.83
C ARG A 434 -0.83 1.11 9.05
N LEU A 435 -1.59 0.69 10.06
CA LEU A 435 -1.08 -0.02 11.23
C LEU A 435 -1.10 -1.54 10.98
N ALA A 436 0.05 -2.17 11.13
CA ALA A 436 0.26 -3.58 10.84
C ALA A 436 -0.35 -4.45 11.96
N PRO A 437 -1.18 -5.46 11.61
CA PRO A 437 -1.83 -6.31 12.61
C PRO A 437 -0.87 -6.98 13.59
N ARG A 438 0.35 -7.34 13.15
CA ARG A 438 1.37 -7.96 14.02
C ARG A 438 1.81 -7.05 15.17
N VAL A 439 1.98 -5.75 14.89
CA VAL A 439 2.42 -4.77 15.89
C VAL A 439 1.29 -4.48 16.87
N LEU A 440 0.06 -4.36 16.35
CA LEU A 440 -1.14 -4.18 17.17
C LEU A 440 -1.36 -5.37 18.10
N ALA A 441 -1.26 -6.59 17.58
CA ALA A 441 -1.40 -7.81 18.37
C ALA A 441 -0.29 -7.94 19.42
N PHE A 442 0.95 -7.55 19.12
CA PHE A 442 2.03 -7.51 20.10
C PHE A 442 1.71 -6.56 21.25
N ALA A 443 1.32 -5.32 20.94
CA ALA A 443 1.01 -4.31 21.95
C ALA A 443 -0.21 -4.71 22.83
N ASP A 444 -1.23 -5.32 22.23
CA ASP A 444 -2.44 -5.76 22.94
C ASP A 444 -2.15 -6.91 23.91
N ASN A 445 -1.28 -7.85 23.51
CA ASN A 445 -0.88 -9.02 24.33
C ASN A 445 0.39 -8.80 25.17
N TYR A 446 0.94 -7.59 25.20
CA TYR A 446 2.15 -7.31 25.97
C TYR A 446 1.85 -7.34 27.48
N ASP A 447 2.21 -8.44 28.13
CA ASP A 447 2.11 -8.56 29.60
C ASP A 447 3.30 -7.85 30.24
N THR A 448 3.02 -6.92 31.16
CA THR A 448 4.03 -6.22 31.99
C THR A 448 4.65 -7.12 33.08
N SER A 449 4.59 -8.44 32.91
CA SER A 449 4.94 -9.45 33.92
C SER A 449 6.23 -10.19 33.57
N ASN A 450 7.25 -9.47 33.07
CA ASN A 450 8.63 -9.97 32.97
C ASN A 450 9.60 -8.98 33.61
#